data_AF-B3JHQ6-F1
#
_entry.id   AF-B3JHQ6-F1
#
_cell.length_a   1.000
_cell.length_b   1.000
_cell.length_c   1.000
_cell.angle_alpha   90.00
_cell.angle_beta   90.00
_cell.angle_gamma   90.00
#
_symmetry.space_group_name_H-M   'P 1'
#
loop_
_entity.id
_entity.type
_entity.pdbx_description
1 polymer ?
#
loop_
_entity_poly.entity_id
_entity_poly.type
_entity_poly.pdbx_seq_one_letter_code
_entity_poly.pdbx_strand_id
1 'polypeptide(L)'
;MALNAAAIDTRIKATVTVTMYDMSRVNANGYFDAMDADARYELRKKLNAQRTIDARNGSYALVGGVVDPLPEDAPQFVKDYYDYYKTKRGYHKRSLNSNNGWNVTSSLSFINTPLLTYSDEIRSAVLMIHGEKAHSRYFSEDAFKKLKGDNKELLIIPGASHVDLYDNQAGVIPFDKIERFFYTYLK
;
A
#
# COMPACT_ATOMS: atom_id res chain seq x y z
N MET A 1 5.15 -0.98 3.91
CA MET A 1 6.45 -1.67 4.11
C MET A 1 6.82 -1.90 5.58
N ALA A 2 6.06 -1.41 6.58
CA ALA A 2 6.42 -1.54 7.99
C ALA A 2 6.68 -2.98 8.46
N LEU A 3 5.80 -3.93 8.10
CA LEU A 3 5.98 -5.36 8.42
C LEU A 3 7.29 -5.93 7.85
N ASN A 4 7.67 -5.54 6.63
CA ASN A 4 8.91 -6.02 6.02
C ASN A 4 10.14 -5.54 6.78
N ALA A 5 10.09 -4.32 7.33
CA ALA A 5 11.17 -3.80 8.19
C ALA A 5 11.20 -4.52 9.54
N ALA A 6 10.02 -4.74 10.15
CA ALA A 6 9.90 -5.43 11.43
C ALA A 6 10.42 -6.88 11.39
N ALA A 7 10.40 -7.53 10.22
CA ALA A 7 10.94 -8.88 10.04
C ALA A 7 12.47 -8.93 10.15
N ILE A 8 13.17 -7.87 9.76
CA ILE A 8 14.64 -7.86 9.71
C ILE A 8 15.27 -7.04 10.84
N ASP A 9 14.57 -6.02 11.34
CA ASP A 9 15.12 -5.07 12.30
C ASP A 9 14.65 -5.39 13.72
N THR A 10 15.51 -6.09 14.47
CA THR A 10 15.25 -6.52 15.85
C THR A 10 15.11 -5.36 16.84
N ARG A 11 15.39 -4.12 16.42
CA ARG A 11 15.16 -2.90 17.22
C ARG A 11 13.69 -2.48 17.21
N ILE A 12 12.92 -2.87 16.19
CA ILE A 12 11.48 -2.57 16.10
C ILE A 12 10.72 -3.45 17.12
N LYS A 13 10.12 -2.80 18.13
CA LYS A 13 9.42 -3.49 19.24
C LYS A 13 7.91 -3.61 19.06
N ALA A 14 7.32 -2.73 18.26
CA ALA A 14 5.91 -2.72 17.95
C ALA A 14 5.70 -2.16 16.53
N THR A 15 4.79 -2.75 15.77
CA THR A 15 4.46 -2.33 14.41
C THR A 15 2.96 -2.15 14.25
N VAL A 16 2.55 -0.99 13.71
CA VAL A 16 1.17 -0.74 13.31
C VAL A 16 1.10 -0.58 11.79
N THR A 17 0.12 -1.21 11.16
CA THR A 17 -0.27 -0.89 9.78
C THR A 17 -1.71 -0.39 9.75
N VAL A 18 -1.96 0.60 8.90
CA VAL A 18 -3.31 1.15 8.67
C VAL A 18 -3.55 1.11 7.17
N THR A 19 -4.65 0.49 6.76
CA THR A 19 -5.12 0.44 5.36
C THR A 19 -4.03 -0.01 4.38
N MET A 20 -3.22 -1.00 4.76
CA MET A 20 -1.96 -1.29 4.06
C MET A 20 -2.14 -1.85 2.65
N TYR A 21 -1.09 -1.66 1.85
CA TYR A 21 -0.81 -2.43 0.64
C TYR A 21 0.45 -3.26 0.81
N ASP A 22 0.44 -4.45 0.21
CA ASP A 22 1.67 -5.12 -0.23
C ASP A 22 2.01 -4.64 -1.65
N MET A 23 2.96 -3.71 -1.73
CA MET A 23 3.36 -3.12 -3.00
C MET A 23 3.98 -4.13 -3.96
N SER A 24 4.62 -5.20 -3.47
CA SER A 24 5.16 -6.24 -4.35
C SER A 24 4.03 -7.03 -5.01
N ARG A 25 3.02 -7.42 -4.22
CA ARG A 25 1.86 -8.17 -4.73
C ARG A 25 1.03 -7.35 -5.71
N VAL A 26 0.71 -6.08 -5.41
CA VAL A 26 -0.12 -5.29 -6.33
C VAL A 26 0.60 -5.00 -7.65
N ASN A 27 1.93 -4.78 -7.64
CA ASN A 27 2.69 -4.56 -8.87
C ASN A 27 2.85 -5.84 -9.69
N ALA A 28 3.01 -6.99 -9.03
CA ALA A 28 3.11 -8.27 -9.71
C ALA A 28 1.74 -8.75 -10.22
N ASN A 29 0.74 -8.83 -9.35
CA ASN A 29 -0.51 -9.52 -9.64
C ASN A 29 -1.68 -8.56 -9.95
N GLY A 30 -1.48 -7.25 -9.88
CA GLY A 30 -2.58 -6.29 -9.99
C GLY A 30 -3.54 -6.33 -8.79
N TYR A 31 -4.65 -5.61 -8.91
CA TYR A 31 -5.74 -5.70 -7.95
C TYR A 31 -6.42 -7.06 -8.01
N PHE A 32 -6.74 -7.62 -6.85
CA PHE A 32 -7.44 -8.91 -6.72
C PHE A 32 -6.75 -10.07 -7.44
N ASP A 33 -5.43 -9.98 -7.57
CA ASP A 33 -4.58 -10.92 -8.31
C ASP A 33 -5.02 -11.16 -9.78
N ALA A 34 -5.57 -10.14 -10.44
CA ALA A 34 -6.10 -10.23 -11.80
C ALA A 34 -5.03 -10.46 -12.90
N MET A 35 -3.73 -10.27 -12.60
CA MET A 35 -2.65 -10.50 -13.56
C MET A 35 -2.04 -11.89 -13.42
N ASP A 36 -2.08 -12.66 -14.50
CA ASP A 36 -1.39 -13.94 -14.64
C ASP A 36 0.09 -13.80 -15.04
N ALA A 37 0.76 -14.94 -15.28
CA ALA A 37 2.17 -14.98 -15.62
C ALA A 37 2.50 -14.33 -16.98
N ASP A 38 1.61 -14.49 -17.96
CA ASP A 38 1.80 -13.97 -19.32
C ASP A 38 1.57 -12.46 -19.35
N ALA A 39 0.52 -11.96 -18.68
CA ALA A 39 0.30 -10.54 -18.47
C ALA A 39 1.49 -9.88 -17.76
N ARG A 40 2.03 -10.53 -16.73
CA ARG A 40 3.28 -10.08 -16.07
C ARG A 40 4.49 -10.10 -16.99
N TYR A 41 4.60 -11.06 -17.91
CA TYR A 41 5.69 -11.11 -18.89
C TYR A 41 5.60 -9.96 -19.89
N GLU A 42 4.41 -9.69 -20.42
CA GLU A 42 4.19 -8.56 -21.33
C GLU A 42 4.41 -7.22 -20.62
N LEU A 43 4.03 -7.09 -19.36
CA LEU A 43 4.37 -5.91 -18.55
C LEU A 43 5.89 -5.74 -18.44
N ARG A 44 6.65 -6.80 -18.13
CA ARG A 44 8.12 -6.74 -18.06
C ARG A 44 8.74 -6.31 -19.39
N LYS A 45 8.23 -6.79 -20.53
CA LYS A 45 8.68 -6.35 -21.86
C LYS A 45 8.50 -4.84 -22.04
N LYS A 46 7.32 -4.31 -21.72
CA LYS A 46 7.03 -2.87 -21.80
C LYS A 46 7.96 -2.04 -20.90
N LEU A 47 8.13 -2.47 -19.65
CA LEU A 47 9.00 -1.77 -18.68
C LEU A 47 10.47 -1.81 -19.08
N ASN A 48 10.97 -2.92 -19.63
CA ASN A 48 12.35 -3.03 -20.11
C ASN A 48 12.59 -2.17 -21.36
N ALA A 49 11.61 -2.08 -22.27
CA ALA A 49 11.66 -1.14 -23.38
C ALA A 49 11.72 0.31 -22.87
N GLN A 50 10.90 0.67 -21.88
CA GLN A 50 10.93 1.99 -21.26
C GLN A 50 12.29 2.32 -20.64
N ARG A 51 12.92 1.36 -19.94
CA ARG A 51 14.29 1.56 -19.41
C ARG A 51 15.30 1.93 -20.48
N THR A 52 15.18 1.36 -21.68
CA THR A 52 16.07 1.66 -22.81
C THR A 52 15.82 3.07 -23.34
N ILE A 53 14.55 3.48 -23.40
CA ILE A 53 14.17 4.85 -23.78
C ILE A 53 14.71 5.85 -22.76
N ASP A 54 14.49 5.61 -21.47
CA ASP A 54 14.94 6.50 -20.39
C ASP A 54 16.48 6.67 -20.41
N ALA A 55 17.22 5.57 -20.63
CA ALA A 55 18.67 5.59 -20.72
C ALA A 55 19.19 6.43 -21.91
N ARG A 56 18.51 6.37 -23.07
CA ARG A 56 18.86 7.19 -24.25
C ARG A 56 18.53 8.67 -24.04
N ASN A 57 17.46 8.96 -23.33
CA ASN A 57 17.00 10.33 -23.09
C ASN A 57 17.76 11.05 -21.97
N GLY A 58 18.45 10.31 -21.08
CA GLY A 58 19.10 10.88 -19.90
C GLY A 58 18.12 11.31 -18.79
N SER A 59 16.84 10.98 -18.94
CA SER A 59 15.76 11.28 -17.99
C SER A 59 14.70 10.18 -18.04
N TYR A 60 14.00 9.93 -16.94
CA TYR A 60 12.99 8.88 -16.86
C TYR A 60 11.56 9.40 -17.07
N ALA A 61 10.71 8.57 -17.66
CA ALA A 61 9.28 8.82 -17.74
C ALA A 61 8.58 8.62 -16.39
N LEU A 62 7.49 9.37 -16.19
CA LEU A 62 6.64 9.31 -15.01
C LEU A 62 5.24 8.77 -15.37
N VAL A 63 4.60 8.02 -14.46
CA VAL A 63 3.31 7.35 -14.74
C VAL A 63 2.06 8.22 -14.59
N GLY A 64 2.22 9.46 -14.09
CA GLY A 64 1.09 10.27 -13.63
C GLY A 64 0.63 9.87 -12.22
N GLY A 65 0.09 10.83 -11.48
CA GLY A 65 -0.54 10.58 -10.18
C GLY A 65 -1.90 9.89 -10.34
N VAL A 66 -2.78 10.10 -9.36
CA VAL A 66 -4.19 9.76 -9.49
C VAL A 66 -4.75 10.41 -10.76
N VAL A 67 -5.58 9.65 -11.49
CA VAL A 67 -6.15 10.07 -12.77
C VAL A 67 -6.89 11.41 -12.64
N ASP A 68 -6.68 12.32 -13.58
CA ASP A 68 -7.31 13.64 -13.62
C ASP A 68 -7.32 14.14 -15.07
N PRO A 69 -8.49 14.35 -15.70
CA PRO A 69 -9.85 14.30 -15.13
C PRO A 69 -10.28 12.87 -14.74
N LEU A 70 -11.08 12.77 -13.69
CA LEU A 70 -11.64 11.50 -13.21
C LEU A 70 -12.66 10.94 -14.21
N PRO A 71 -12.49 9.71 -14.73
CA PRO A 71 -13.50 9.07 -15.58
C PRO A 71 -14.83 8.86 -14.82
N GLU A 72 -15.97 9.02 -15.50
CA GLU A 72 -17.29 8.87 -14.87
C GLU A 72 -17.54 7.46 -14.34
N ASP A 73 -17.03 6.46 -15.07
CA ASP A 73 -17.12 5.02 -14.79
C ASP A 73 -16.02 4.51 -13.85
N ALA A 74 -15.18 5.39 -13.30
CA ALA A 74 -14.13 5.00 -12.38
C ALA A 74 -14.69 4.23 -11.17
N PRO A 75 -14.04 3.14 -10.72
CA PRO A 75 -14.42 2.45 -9.50
C PRO A 75 -14.43 3.39 -8.30
N GLN A 76 -15.31 3.14 -7.32
CA GLN A 76 -15.48 4.03 -6.15
C GLN A 76 -14.15 4.36 -5.45
N PHE A 77 -13.27 3.37 -5.26
CA PHE A 77 -11.98 3.62 -4.61
C PHE A 77 -11.05 4.58 -5.37
N VAL A 78 -11.18 4.67 -6.70
CA VAL A 78 -10.47 5.65 -7.53
C VAL A 78 -11.07 7.03 -7.34
N LYS A 79 -12.40 7.13 -7.21
CA LYS A 79 -13.10 8.37 -6.84
C LYS A 79 -12.66 8.87 -5.47
N ASP A 80 -12.53 7.96 -4.49
CA ASP A 80 -12.04 8.30 -3.16
C ASP A 80 -10.58 8.78 -3.19
N TYR A 81 -9.72 8.13 -3.99
CA TYR A 81 -8.35 8.60 -4.21
C TYR A 81 -8.31 9.99 -4.86
N TYR A 82 -9.19 10.25 -5.84
CA TYR A 82 -9.30 11.56 -6.48
C TYR A 82 -9.70 12.63 -5.45
N ASP A 83 -10.77 12.38 -4.70
CA ASP A 83 -11.26 13.29 -3.67
C ASP A 83 -10.14 13.66 -2.68
N TYR A 84 -9.31 12.70 -2.26
CA TYR A 84 -8.18 12.99 -1.39
C TYR A 84 -7.04 13.72 -2.12
N TYR A 85 -6.49 13.15 -3.19
CA TYR A 85 -5.22 13.60 -3.77
C TYR A 85 -5.34 14.79 -4.72
N LYS A 86 -6.53 15.07 -5.27
CA LYS A 86 -6.77 16.10 -6.28
C LYS A 86 -7.60 17.27 -5.79
N THR A 87 -8.11 17.22 -4.55
CA THR A 87 -8.84 18.33 -3.93
C THR A 87 -8.09 18.91 -2.74
N LYS A 88 -8.61 19.99 -2.15
CA LYS A 88 -8.05 20.61 -0.93
C LYS A 88 -8.01 19.66 0.28
N ARG A 89 -8.69 18.52 0.24
CA ARG A 89 -8.73 17.52 1.32
C ARG A 89 -7.33 16.98 1.65
N GLY A 90 -6.60 16.51 0.65
CA GLY A 90 -5.27 15.89 0.82
C GLY A 90 -4.24 16.29 -0.23
N TYR A 91 -4.56 17.20 -1.16
CA TYR A 91 -3.62 17.63 -2.18
C TYR A 91 -2.36 18.22 -1.55
N HIS A 92 -1.21 17.82 -2.10
CA HIS A 92 0.05 18.44 -1.74
C HIS A 92 1.00 18.49 -2.95
N LYS A 93 1.63 19.64 -3.19
CA LYS A 93 2.48 19.92 -4.37
C LYS A 93 3.70 19.00 -4.53
N ARG A 94 4.13 18.33 -3.45
CA ARG A 94 5.24 17.34 -3.46
C ARG A 94 4.78 15.89 -3.51
N SER A 95 3.47 15.63 -3.42
CA SER A 95 2.94 14.27 -3.47
C SER A 95 2.97 13.76 -4.90
N LEU A 96 3.61 12.61 -5.13
CA LEU A 96 3.61 11.99 -6.45
C LEU A 96 2.18 11.60 -6.87
N ASN A 97 1.38 11.07 -5.94
CA ASN A 97 -0.02 10.70 -6.19
C ASN A 97 -0.88 11.92 -6.55
N SER A 98 -0.60 13.11 -6.01
CA SER A 98 -1.30 14.34 -6.41
C SER A 98 -0.87 14.87 -7.77
N ASN A 99 0.36 14.57 -8.21
CA ASN A 99 0.99 15.23 -9.35
C ASN A 99 1.40 14.19 -10.42
N ASN A 100 2.70 13.95 -10.57
CA ASN A 100 3.25 13.25 -11.73
C ASN A 100 3.47 11.74 -11.52
N GLY A 101 3.20 11.19 -10.34
CA GLY A 101 3.40 9.77 -10.07
C GLY A 101 4.88 9.36 -9.96
N TRP A 102 5.10 8.05 -9.96
CA TRP A 102 6.43 7.45 -9.85
C TRP A 102 7.10 7.29 -11.21
N ASN A 103 8.40 6.98 -11.22
CA ASN A 103 9.10 6.53 -12.42
C ASN A 103 8.42 5.26 -12.96
N VAL A 104 8.09 5.22 -14.25
CA VAL A 104 7.46 4.06 -14.92
C VAL A 104 8.14 2.73 -14.58
N THR A 105 9.46 2.73 -14.50
CA THR A 105 10.27 1.53 -14.33
C THR A 105 10.51 1.14 -12.86
N SER A 106 10.02 1.92 -11.87
CA SER A 106 10.22 1.61 -10.45
C SER A 106 9.53 0.30 -10.02
N SER A 107 8.44 -0.06 -10.70
CA SER A 107 7.68 -1.30 -10.50
C SER A 107 8.49 -2.56 -10.74
N LEU A 108 9.55 -2.52 -11.56
CA LEU A 108 10.38 -3.70 -11.87
C LEU A 108 10.99 -4.34 -10.62
N SER A 109 11.40 -3.52 -9.64
CA SER A 109 11.91 -4.04 -8.37
C SER A 109 10.82 -4.83 -7.63
N PHE A 110 9.65 -4.22 -7.42
CA PHE A 110 8.51 -4.84 -6.76
C PHE A 110 7.98 -6.10 -7.47
N ILE A 111 8.00 -6.15 -8.80
CA ILE A 111 7.60 -7.33 -9.58
C ILE A 111 8.56 -8.51 -9.32
N ASN A 112 9.84 -8.23 -9.07
CA ASN A 112 10.88 -9.25 -8.95
C ASN A 112 11.20 -9.64 -7.50
N THR A 113 10.95 -8.75 -6.53
CA THR A 113 11.31 -8.97 -5.12
C THR A 113 10.06 -8.93 -4.24
N PRO A 114 9.44 -10.09 -3.95
CA PRO A 114 8.33 -10.18 -3.01
C PRO A 114 8.73 -9.63 -1.63
N LEU A 115 7.87 -8.78 -1.07
CA LEU A 115 7.96 -8.35 0.31
C LEU A 115 7.29 -9.39 1.22
N LEU A 116 7.52 -9.25 2.52
CA LEU A 116 6.87 -10.06 3.57
C LEU A 116 7.23 -11.55 3.54
N THR A 117 8.29 -11.95 2.81
CA THR A 117 8.80 -13.33 2.77
C THR A 117 9.07 -13.88 4.16
N TYR A 118 9.62 -13.06 5.05
CA TYR A 118 9.96 -13.42 6.44
C TYR A 118 9.01 -12.79 7.47
N SER A 119 7.79 -12.42 7.04
CA SER A 119 6.83 -11.78 7.95
C SER A 119 6.35 -12.71 9.08
N ASP A 120 6.42 -14.02 8.87
CA ASP A 120 6.18 -15.05 9.87
C ASP A 120 7.27 -15.12 10.96
N GLU A 121 8.45 -14.53 10.72
CA GLU A 121 9.55 -14.44 11.68
C GLU A 121 9.46 -13.21 12.60
N ILE A 122 8.50 -12.32 12.39
CA ILE A 122 8.29 -11.15 13.24
C ILE A 122 7.95 -11.60 14.66
N ARG A 123 8.81 -11.25 15.61
CA ARG A 123 8.62 -11.56 17.05
C ARG A 123 8.07 -10.37 17.84
N SER A 124 8.18 -9.15 17.33
CA SER A 124 7.62 -7.95 17.94
C SER A 124 6.10 -7.88 17.76
N ALA A 125 5.44 -7.08 18.58
CA ALA A 125 3.98 -6.97 18.51
C ALA A 125 3.52 -6.32 17.20
N VAL A 126 2.41 -6.82 16.64
CA VAL A 126 1.84 -6.30 15.40
C VAL A 126 0.34 -6.00 15.56
N LEU A 127 -0.05 -4.77 15.24
CA LEU A 127 -1.45 -4.37 15.10
C LEU A 127 -1.72 -3.94 13.65
N MET A 128 -2.66 -4.61 13.00
CA MET A 128 -3.09 -4.30 11.64
C MET A 128 -4.50 -3.73 11.70
N ILE A 129 -4.72 -2.59 11.06
CA ILE A 129 -6.01 -1.88 11.04
C ILE A 129 -6.45 -1.73 9.59
N HIS A 130 -7.68 -2.13 9.27
CA HIS A 130 -8.19 -2.01 7.90
C HIS A 130 -9.69 -1.73 7.88
N GLY A 131 -10.16 -0.95 6.91
CA GLY A 131 -11.59 -0.69 6.72
C GLY A 131 -12.34 -1.91 6.17
N GLU A 132 -13.54 -2.16 6.66
CA GLU A 132 -14.40 -3.28 6.24
C GLU A 132 -14.75 -3.22 4.75
N LYS A 133 -14.98 -2.01 4.22
CA LYS A 133 -15.38 -1.76 2.82
C LYS A 133 -14.19 -1.41 1.92
N ALA A 134 -12.97 -1.41 2.45
CA ALA A 134 -11.79 -1.08 1.66
C ALA A 134 -11.51 -2.17 0.61
N HIS A 135 -11.40 -1.76 -0.65
CA HIS A 135 -10.98 -2.63 -1.77
C HIS A 135 -9.64 -3.36 -1.52
N SER A 136 -8.78 -2.78 -0.67
CA SER A 136 -7.45 -3.27 -0.31
C SER A 136 -7.43 -4.17 0.94
N ARG A 137 -8.58 -4.47 1.56
CA ARG A 137 -8.66 -5.23 2.83
C ARG A 137 -7.94 -6.57 2.77
N TYR A 138 -7.99 -7.23 1.60
CA TYR A 138 -7.34 -8.51 1.37
C TYR A 138 -5.82 -8.49 1.63
N PHE A 139 -5.14 -7.35 1.46
CA PHE A 139 -3.71 -7.25 1.78
C PHE A 139 -3.46 -7.46 3.28
N SER A 140 -4.28 -6.86 4.13
CA SER A 140 -4.16 -7.03 5.58
C SER A 140 -4.56 -8.43 6.01
N GLU A 141 -5.66 -8.97 5.48
CA GLU A 141 -6.09 -10.34 5.79
C GLU A 141 -5.01 -11.37 5.44
N ASP A 142 -4.40 -11.27 4.25
CA ASP A 142 -3.41 -12.24 3.80
C ASP A 142 -2.05 -12.07 4.48
N ALA A 143 -1.62 -10.83 4.76
CA ALA A 143 -0.43 -10.60 5.57
C ALA A 143 -0.64 -11.12 7.02
N PHE A 144 -1.81 -10.89 7.60
CA PHE A 144 -2.14 -11.39 8.94
C PHE A 144 -2.09 -12.93 9.02
N LYS A 145 -2.55 -13.66 7.99
CA LYS A 145 -2.44 -15.14 7.95
C LYS A 145 -1.00 -15.64 8.02
N LYS A 146 -0.03 -14.89 7.49
CA LYS A 146 1.40 -15.25 7.52
C LYS A 146 2.03 -15.07 8.89
N LEU A 147 1.70 -13.99 9.60
CA LEU A 147 2.23 -13.70 10.93
C LEU A 147 1.99 -14.85 11.91
N LYS A 148 2.94 -15.06 12.84
CA LYS A 148 2.86 -16.07 13.90
C LYS A 148 2.84 -15.42 15.29
N GLY A 149 2.63 -16.23 16.32
CA GLY A 149 2.51 -15.76 17.70
C GLY A 149 1.11 -15.26 18.07
N ASP A 150 0.95 -14.91 19.33
CA ASP A 150 -0.25 -14.37 19.97
C ASP A 150 -0.20 -12.84 20.11
N ASN A 151 0.94 -12.22 19.84
CA ASN A 151 1.17 -10.77 19.87
C ASN A 151 0.82 -10.08 18.54
N LYS A 152 -0.22 -10.56 17.86
CA LYS A 152 -0.74 -10.03 16.60
C LYS A 152 -2.24 -9.81 16.66
N GLU A 153 -2.70 -8.69 16.11
CA GLU A 153 -4.12 -8.36 16.03
C GLU A 153 -4.48 -7.79 14.66
N LEU A 154 -5.63 -8.20 14.11
CA LEU A 154 -6.25 -7.59 12.94
C LEU A 154 -7.57 -6.94 13.37
N LEU A 155 -7.60 -5.61 13.37
CA LEU A 155 -8.77 -4.81 13.68
C LEU A 155 -9.44 -4.33 12.38
N ILE A 156 -10.66 -4.81 12.14
CA ILE A 156 -11.49 -4.36 11.03
C ILE A 156 -12.42 -3.24 11.50
N ILE A 157 -12.38 -2.10 10.81
CA ILE A 157 -13.20 -0.93 11.11
C ILE A 157 -14.51 -1.01 10.30
N PRO A 158 -15.67 -1.22 10.94
CA PRO A 158 -16.95 -1.37 10.25
C PRO A 158 -17.26 -0.17 9.36
N GLY A 159 -17.79 -0.43 8.16
CA GLY A 159 -18.19 0.61 7.21
C GLY A 159 -17.07 1.41 6.53
N ALA A 160 -15.86 1.45 7.08
CA ALA A 160 -14.78 2.30 6.57
C ALA A 160 -14.21 1.81 5.21
N SER A 161 -13.97 2.75 4.31
CA SER A 161 -13.24 2.57 3.06
C SER A 161 -11.71 2.60 3.28
N HIS A 162 -10.95 2.61 2.19
CA HIS A 162 -9.48 2.75 2.26
C HIS A 162 -9.07 4.16 2.71
N VAL A 163 -9.71 5.20 2.15
CA VAL A 163 -9.34 6.62 2.34
C VAL A 163 -9.90 7.19 3.64
N ASP A 164 -10.97 6.61 4.20
CA ASP A 164 -11.50 7.02 5.52
C ASP A 164 -10.46 6.91 6.65
N LEU A 165 -9.44 6.08 6.46
CA LEU A 165 -8.33 5.89 7.39
C LEU A 165 -7.12 6.81 7.11
N TYR A 166 -7.23 7.80 6.21
CA TYR A 166 -6.14 8.74 5.89
C TYR A 166 -6.14 10.01 6.75
N ASP A 167 -7.31 10.60 7.02
CA ASP A 167 -7.41 11.98 7.50
C ASP A 167 -8.48 12.24 8.58
N ASN A 168 -9.07 11.18 9.14
CA ASN A 168 -10.07 11.21 10.19
C ASN A 168 -11.34 12.04 9.90
N GLN A 169 -11.60 12.46 8.65
CA GLN A 169 -12.84 13.19 8.33
C GLN A 169 -14.09 12.33 8.59
N ALA A 170 -13.96 11.01 8.41
CA ALA A 170 -15.00 10.05 8.75
C ALA A 170 -15.12 9.77 10.26
N GLY A 171 -14.16 10.21 11.09
CA GLY A 171 -14.15 9.98 12.54
C GLY A 171 -13.95 8.51 12.94
N VAL A 172 -13.40 7.68 12.06
CA VAL A 172 -13.30 6.21 12.25
C VAL A 172 -11.90 5.70 12.58
N ILE A 173 -10.89 6.58 12.66
CA ILE A 173 -9.51 6.15 12.97
C ILE A 173 -9.42 5.82 14.47
N PRO A 174 -9.02 4.59 14.86
CA PRO A 174 -9.02 4.16 16.26
C PRO A 174 -7.75 4.61 16.99
N PHE A 175 -7.53 5.92 17.11
CA PHE A 175 -6.31 6.49 17.71
C PHE A 175 -6.04 5.96 19.12
N ASP A 176 -7.07 5.85 19.97
CA ASP A 176 -6.94 5.32 21.34
C ASP A 176 -6.40 3.87 21.37
N LYS A 177 -6.81 3.05 20.39
CA LYS A 177 -6.30 1.68 20.27
C LYS A 177 -4.84 1.67 19.86
N ILE A 178 -4.46 2.51 18.90
CA ILE A 178 -3.08 2.66 18.42
C ILE A 178 -2.17 3.14 19.55
N GLU A 179 -2.59 4.17 20.28
CA GLU A 179 -1.85 4.72 21.42
C GLU A 179 -1.62 3.66 22.50
N ARG A 180 -2.70 3.01 22.96
CA ARG A 180 -2.63 1.96 23.97
C ARG A 180 -1.74 0.79 23.53
N PHE A 181 -1.79 0.41 22.24
CA PHE A 181 -0.93 -0.63 21.70
C PHE A 181 0.55 -0.24 21.86
N PHE A 182 0.93 0.98 21.47
CA PHE A 182 2.31 1.43 21.62
C PHE A 182 2.74 1.55 23.09
N TYR A 183 1.92 2.11 23.99
CA TYR A 183 2.24 2.13 25.43
C TYR A 183 2.45 0.74 26.03
N THR A 184 1.76 -0.26 25.49
CA THR A 184 1.90 -1.65 25.97
C THR A 184 3.23 -2.27 25.54
N TYR A 185 3.67 -2.00 24.30
CA TYR A 185 4.77 -2.73 23.65
C TYR A 185 6.07 -1.92 23.45
N LEU A 186 6.10 -0.63 23.78
CA LEU A 186 7.30 0.24 23.73
C LEU A 186 7.85 0.56 25.12
N LYS A 187 7.69 -0.34 26.08
CA LYS A 187 8.29 -0.21 27.41
C LYS A 187 9.81 -0.36 27.37
#